data_AF-A0A534ANB9-F1
#
_entry.id   AF-A0A534ANB9-F1
#
_cell.length_a   1.000
_cell.length_b   1.000
_cell.length_c   1.000
_cell.angle_alpha   90.00
_cell.angle_beta   90.00
_cell.angle_gamma   90.00
#
_symmetry.space_group_name_H-M   'P 1'
#
loop_
_entity.id
_entity.type
_entity.pdbx_description
1 polymer ?
#
loop_
_entity_poly.entity_id
_entity_poly.type
_entity_poly.pdbx_seq_one_letter_code
_entity_poly.pdbx_strand_id
1 'polypeptide(L)'
;MARLLLVGLLVLLPAGERTLPPEASDARIFVDPRADVLVIDLAPVDLPARTPHHAIAQPPVATLEIPQTGSIYGFRVEVIDSAGAKLPDEVIHHYNLIDPDHRELFLPISRRLLAAGHETGTIRLPWLLFGLPLQRGEHVVASAMLENLTSTSYRRARVRLVMNFTPAGRPWPLFRASPWQMDVAFPVGDKSFTLPPGHSSRTYEGHPAVAGKIVGLGGHMHDYGRVIEFADATTGQAIYRAAPIADSAGRIESIPIAMLYGWMRLGVHIVPDHRYRVTVSYDNPTGEPIPDGGMGVVGGLFVPDHGVQWPAADRSDSLYQQDYRHYMRLEGGHDMMDMAGKPMSMPMKSDAHEHSGHGHH
;
A
#
# COMPACT_ATOMS: atom_id res chain seq x y z
N MET A 1 -24.77 -3.26 61.31
CA MET A 1 -23.46 -3.49 60.65
C MET A 1 -23.05 -4.93 60.89
N ALA A 2 -23.33 -5.82 59.94
CA ALA A 2 -22.93 -7.23 59.98
C ALA A 2 -22.13 -7.51 58.70
N ARG A 3 -20.85 -7.85 58.85
CA ARG A 3 -19.97 -8.27 57.74
C ARG A 3 -20.27 -9.73 57.41
N LEU A 4 -20.92 -9.99 56.29
CA LEU A 4 -20.97 -11.32 55.68
C LEU A 4 -19.73 -11.49 54.78
N LEU A 5 -18.89 -12.46 55.14
CA LEU A 5 -17.86 -13.03 54.28
C LEU A 5 -18.55 -13.93 53.26
N LEU A 6 -18.57 -13.51 51.99
CA LEU A 6 -19.01 -14.34 50.87
C LEU A 6 -17.82 -15.19 50.39
N VAL A 7 -17.86 -16.49 50.67
CA VAL A 7 -16.96 -17.48 50.06
C VAL A 7 -17.48 -17.74 48.64
N GLY A 8 -16.76 -17.20 47.65
CA GLY A 8 -17.03 -17.44 46.22
C GLY A 8 -16.38 -18.73 45.76
N LEU A 9 -17.22 -19.70 45.36
CA LEU A 9 -16.82 -20.96 44.74
C LEU A 9 -16.20 -20.69 43.36
N LEU A 10 -14.90 -20.95 43.19
CA LEU A 10 -14.21 -20.90 41.90
C LEU A 10 -14.60 -22.15 41.09
N VAL A 11 -15.49 -22.00 40.11
CA VAL A 11 -15.70 -23.03 39.08
C VAL A 11 -14.57 -22.86 38.06
N LEU A 12 -13.56 -23.74 38.10
CA LEU A 12 -12.61 -23.88 37.01
C LEU A 12 -13.36 -24.45 35.79
N LEU A 13 -13.73 -23.58 34.86
CA LEU A 13 -14.08 -24.01 33.50
C LEU A 13 -12.79 -24.44 32.80
N PRO A 14 -12.76 -25.62 32.14
CA PRO A 14 -11.60 -26.00 31.34
C PRO A 14 -11.40 -24.96 30.23
N ALA A 15 -10.15 -24.57 30.00
CA ALA A 15 -9.77 -23.77 28.86
C ALA A 15 -10.21 -24.53 27.60
N GLY A 16 -11.28 -24.07 26.96
CA GLY A 16 -11.74 -24.64 25.70
C GLY A 16 -10.60 -24.54 24.70
N GLU A 17 -10.16 -25.69 24.17
CA GLU A 17 -9.27 -25.74 23.01
C GLU A 17 -9.84 -24.81 21.94
N ARG A 18 -9.03 -23.83 21.52
CA ARG A 18 -9.32 -23.04 20.33
C ARG A 18 -9.27 -24.00 19.15
N THR A 19 -10.41 -24.58 18.78
CA THR A 19 -10.58 -25.24 17.49
C THR A 19 -10.41 -24.16 16.42
N LEU A 20 -9.21 -24.09 15.84
CA LEU A 20 -8.95 -23.32 14.64
C LEU A 20 -9.93 -23.82 13.57
N PRO A 21 -10.61 -22.94 12.83
CA PRO A 21 -11.41 -23.37 11.69
C PRO A 21 -10.51 -24.18 10.74
N PRO A 22 -11.06 -25.20 10.03
CA PRO A 22 -10.30 -26.03 9.11
C PRO A 22 -9.47 -25.16 8.18
N GLU A 23 -8.22 -25.59 7.93
CA GLU A 23 -7.23 -24.86 7.15
C GLU A 23 -7.78 -24.62 5.74
N ALA A 24 -8.30 -23.42 5.48
CA ALA A 24 -8.81 -23.07 4.16
C ALA A 24 -7.65 -23.05 3.17
N SER A 25 -7.73 -23.80 2.07
CA SER A 25 -6.71 -23.76 1.01
C SER A 25 -6.65 -22.40 0.33
N ASP A 26 -7.75 -21.66 0.35
CA ASP A 26 -7.93 -20.47 -0.47
C ASP A 26 -7.88 -19.19 0.38
N ALA A 27 -7.87 -18.05 -0.31
CA ALA A 27 -8.05 -16.75 0.33
C ALA A 27 -9.47 -16.60 0.88
N ARG A 28 -9.62 -15.87 1.99
CA ARG A 28 -10.91 -15.63 2.62
C ARG A 28 -10.97 -14.26 3.29
N ILE A 29 -12.19 -13.79 3.50
CA ILE A 29 -12.49 -12.58 4.26
C ILE A 29 -13.55 -12.89 5.32
N PHE A 30 -13.34 -12.46 6.56
CA PHE A 30 -14.27 -12.74 7.66
C PHE A 30 -14.18 -11.68 8.76
N VAL A 31 -15.24 -11.57 9.56
CA VAL A 31 -15.28 -10.75 10.76
C VAL A 31 -14.91 -11.62 11.96
N ASP A 32 -13.98 -11.15 12.79
CA ASP A 32 -13.75 -11.70 14.14
C ASP A 32 -14.43 -10.78 15.16
N PRO A 33 -15.64 -11.13 15.64
CA PRO A 33 -16.40 -10.30 16.56
C PRO A 33 -15.79 -10.27 17.97
N ARG A 34 -14.84 -11.14 18.31
CA ARG A 34 -14.17 -11.12 19.61
C ARG A 34 -13.04 -10.08 19.65
N ALA A 35 -12.52 -9.73 18.48
CA ALA A 35 -11.43 -8.77 18.33
C ALA A 35 -11.87 -7.47 17.67
N ASP A 36 -13.15 -7.33 17.29
CA ASP A 36 -13.71 -6.19 16.55
C ASP A 36 -12.90 -5.87 15.28
N VAL A 37 -12.57 -6.92 14.51
CA VAL A 37 -11.78 -6.81 13.28
C VAL A 37 -12.44 -7.50 12.10
N LEU A 38 -12.20 -6.93 10.91
CA LEU A 38 -12.38 -7.59 9.63
C LEU A 38 -11.01 -8.08 9.16
N VAL A 39 -10.90 -9.35 8.76
CA VAL A 39 -9.64 -9.97 8.36
C VAL A 39 -9.74 -10.45 6.93
N ILE A 40 -8.76 -10.10 6.10
CA ILE A 40 -8.49 -10.75 4.82
C ILE A 40 -7.29 -11.67 5.03
N ASP A 41 -7.45 -12.95 4.76
CA ASP A 41 -6.48 -14.02 5.02
C ASP A 41 -6.17 -14.72 3.69
N LEU A 42 -5.05 -14.36 3.05
CA LEU A 42 -4.67 -14.84 1.72
C LEU A 42 -4.29 -16.33 1.75
N ALA A 43 -4.33 -16.97 0.58
CA ALA A 43 -3.96 -18.38 0.42
C ALA A 43 -2.53 -18.65 0.95
N PRO A 44 -2.27 -19.85 1.50
CA PRO A 44 -0.99 -20.14 2.12
C PRO A 44 0.10 -20.30 1.07
N VAL A 45 1.32 -19.87 1.41
CA VAL A 45 2.52 -20.01 0.57
C VAL A 45 3.69 -20.55 1.39
N ASP A 46 4.59 -21.27 0.73
CA ASP A 46 5.86 -21.64 1.33
C ASP A 46 6.87 -20.51 1.11
N LEU A 47 7.63 -20.19 2.16
CA LEU A 47 8.63 -19.12 2.18
C LEU A 47 10.01 -19.74 2.46
N PRO A 48 10.75 -20.16 1.43
CA PRO A 48 12.11 -20.67 1.61
C PRO A 48 13.03 -19.59 2.19
N ALA A 49 13.99 -20.01 3.01
CA ALA A 49 14.99 -19.11 3.60
C ALA A 49 15.82 -18.40 2.51
N ARG A 50 16.32 -17.20 2.81
CA ARG A 50 17.23 -16.40 1.97
C ARG A 50 16.76 -16.22 0.52
N THR A 51 15.45 -16.09 0.33
CA THR A 51 14.86 -15.99 -1.01
C THR A 51 14.24 -14.61 -1.19
N PRO A 52 14.68 -13.83 -2.20
CA PRO A 52 14.08 -12.53 -2.50
C PRO A 52 12.71 -12.71 -3.17
N HIS A 53 11.90 -11.65 -3.20
CA HIS A 53 10.52 -11.71 -3.72
C HIS A 53 10.40 -12.20 -5.17
N HIS A 54 11.39 -11.94 -6.03
CA HIS A 54 11.38 -12.41 -7.43
C HIS A 54 11.65 -13.91 -7.59
N ALA A 55 12.11 -14.58 -6.53
CA ALA A 55 12.37 -16.02 -6.51
C ALA A 55 11.39 -16.80 -5.60
N ILE A 56 10.38 -16.12 -5.04
CA ILE A 56 9.31 -16.73 -4.23
C ILE A 56 8.02 -16.75 -5.03
N ALA A 57 7.31 -17.88 -4.98
CA ALA A 57 5.94 -17.96 -5.45
C ALA A 57 5.05 -17.07 -4.57
N GLN A 58 4.57 -15.97 -5.14
CA GLN A 58 3.73 -15.01 -4.42
C GLN A 58 2.33 -15.57 -4.17
N PRO A 59 1.65 -15.16 -3.08
CA PRO A 59 0.25 -15.50 -2.89
C PRO A 59 -0.57 -15.09 -4.12
N PRO A 60 -1.47 -15.96 -4.62
CA PRO A 60 -2.38 -15.60 -5.70
C PRO A 60 -3.17 -14.33 -5.34
N VAL A 61 -3.39 -13.47 -6.33
CA VAL A 61 -4.27 -12.31 -6.17
C VAL A 61 -5.69 -12.81 -5.91
N ALA A 62 -6.34 -12.29 -4.87
CA ALA A 62 -7.66 -12.73 -4.45
C ALA A 62 -8.69 -11.64 -4.68
N THR A 63 -9.76 -11.95 -5.42
CA THR A 63 -10.98 -11.14 -5.44
C THR A 63 -11.95 -11.70 -4.41
N LEU A 64 -12.40 -10.87 -3.48
CA LEU A 64 -13.20 -11.25 -2.32
C LEU A 64 -14.39 -10.30 -2.18
N GLU A 65 -15.44 -10.73 -1.48
CA GLU A 65 -16.61 -9.91 -1.19
C GLU A 65 -16.66 -9.50 0.28
N ILE A 66 -16.95 -8.23 0.57
CA ILE A 66 -17.12 -7.75 1.93
C ILE A 66 -18.28 -8.51 2.61
N PRO A 67 -18.06 -9.19 3.75
CA PRO A 67 -19.09 -10.02 4.36
C PRO A 67 -20.13 -9.21 5.16
N GLN A 68 -19.79 -7.99 5.56
CA GLN A 68 -20.60 -7.18 6.46
C GLN A 68 -20.40 -5.68 6.23
N THR A 69 -21.50 -4.93 6.19
CA THR A 69 -21.48 -3.46 6.12
C THR A 69 -20.96 -2.85 7.41
N GLY A 70 -20.06 -1.87 7.30
CA GLY A 70 -19.47 -1.18 8.44
C GLY A 70 -18.41 -0.17 8.04
N SER A 71 -17.46 0.08 8.92
CA SER A 71 -16.36 1.01 8.64
C SER A 71 -15.04 0.52 9.21
N ILE A 72 -13.98 0.66 8.43
CA ILE A 72 -12.60 0.42 8.86
C ILE A 72 -11.98 1.72 9.33
N TYR A 73 -11.28 1.69 10.45
CA TYR A 73 -10.60 2.87 11.01
C TYR A 73 -9.14 2.61 11.39
N GLY A 74 -8.62 1.44 11.06
CA GLY A 74 -7.22 1.10 11.27
C GLY A 74 -6.90 -0.25 10.66
N PHE A 75 -5.63 -0.49 10.38
CA PHE A 75 -5.19 -1.76 9.82
C PHE A 75 -3.74 -2.07 10.21
N ARG A 76 -3.39 -3.34 10.05
CA ARG A 76 -2.02 -3.83 9.99
C ARG A 76 -1.95 -5.04 9.07
N VAL A 77 -0.79 -5.25 8.46
CA VAL A 77 -0.48 -6.50 7.75
C VAL A 77 0.36 -7.36 8.68
N GLU A 78 0.07 -8.65 8.72
CA GLU A 78 0.86 -9.63 9.45
C GLU A 78 1.03 -10.89 8.61
N VAL A 79 2.14 -11.59 8.79
CA VAL A 79 2.32 -12.95 8.26
C VAL A 79 2.31 -13.91 9.42
N ILE A 80 1.57 -15.00 9.29
CA ILE A 80 1.51 -16.08 10.28
C ILE A 80 1.99 -17.39 9.67
N ASP A 81 2.57 -18.27 10.48
CA ASP A 81 2.88 -19.64 10.07
C ASP A 81 1.66 -20.57 10.17
N SER A 82 1.86 -21.84 9.80
CA SER A 82 0.84 -22.90 9.90
C SER A 82 0.33 -23.16 11.32
N ALA A 83 1.07 -22.79 12.37
CA ALA A 83 0.65 -22.89 13.76
C ALA A 83 -0.10 -21.63 14.24
N GLY A 84 -0.19 -20.59 13.40
CA GLY A 84 -0.79 -19.30 13.73
C GLY A 84 0.15 -18.36 14.49
N ALA A 85 1.45 -18.67 14.57
CA ALA A 85 2.44 -17.78 15.17
C ALA A 85 2.84 -16.67 14.18
N LYS A 86 2.98 -15.44 14.69
CA LYS A 86 3.38 -14.29 13.87
C LYS A 86 4.85 -14.44 13.44
N LEU A 87 5.10 -14.23 12.15
CA LEU A 87 6.43 -14.17 11.54
C LEU A 87 7.02 -12.74 11.61
N PRO A 88 8.33 -12.57 11.39
CA PRO A 88 8.95 -11.25 11.29
C PRO A 88 8.28 -10.35 10.23
N ASP A 89 8.11 -9.07 10.53
CA ASP A 89 7.45 -8.11 9.62
C ASP A 89 8.30 -7.84 8.36
N GLU A 90 9.62 -8.06 8.42
CA GLU A 90 10.57 -7.98 7.30
C GLU A 90 10.26 -8.97 6.15
N VAL A 91 9.36 -9.93 6.38
CA VAL A 91 8.89 -10.86 5.34
C VAL A 91 7.90 -10.18 4.38
N ILE A 92 7.29 -9.06 4.79
CA ILE A 92 6.30 -8.33 4.01
C ILE A 92 7.03 -7.35 3.09
N HIS A 93 6.99 -7.61 1.78
CA HIS A 93 7.52 -6.67 0.81
C HIS A 93 6.46 -5.58 0.50
N HIS A 94 5.25 -5.97 0.12
CA HIS A 94 4.09 -5.05 0.07
C HIS A 94 2.75 -5.78 0.11
N TYR A 95 1.69 -5.05 0.43
CA TYR A 95 0.30 -5.48 0.40
C TYR A 95 -0.56 -4.37 -0.20
N ASN A 96 -1.49 -4.72 -1.08
CA ASN A 96 -2.49 -3.80 -1.63
C ASN A 96 -3.91 -4.34 -1.45
N LEU A 97 -4.83 -3.45 -1.10
CA LEU A 97 -6.28 -3.67 -1.17
C LEU A 97 -6.88 -2.64 -2.12
N ILE A 98 -7.60 -3.12 -3.10
CA ILE A 98 -8.13 -2.33 -4.20
C ILE A 98 -9.64 -2.55 -4.24
N ASP A 99 -10.37 -1.47 -4.48
CA ASP A 99 -11.77 -1.53 -4.86
C ASP A 99 -11.83 -1.44 -6.40
N PRO A 100 -12.14 -2.56 -7.09
CA PRO A 100 -12.16 -2.60 -8.54
C PRO A 100 -13.43 -1.97 -9.15
N ASP A 101 -14.45 -1.72 -8.33
CA ASP A 101 -15.78 -1.29 -8.78
C ASP A 101 -15.94 0.23 -8.78
N HIS A 102 -15.09 0.94 -8.03
CA HIS A 102 -15.07 2.39 -7.95
C HIS A 102 -13.77 2.98 -8.48
N ARG A 103 -13.87 4.15 -9.13
CA ARG A 103 -12.70 4.83 -9.67
C ARG A 103 -11.84 5.49 -8.59
N GLU A 104 -10.56 5.69 -8.85
CA GLU A 104 -9.70 6.54 -8.02
C GLU A 104 -10.12 8.03 -8.10
N LEU A 105 -9.73 8.83 -7.10
CA LEU A 105 -10.12 10.23 -7.01
C LEU A 105 -9.58 11.05 -8.19
N PHE A 106 -8.31 10.90 -8.56
CA PHE A 106 -7.68 11.73 -9.61
C PHE A 106 -7.49 11.03 -10.96
N LEU A 107 -7.81 9.73 -11.06
CA LEU A 107 -7.62 8.94 -12.27
C LEU A 107 -8.80 7.99 -12.53
N PRO A 108 -9.08 7.65 -13.81
CA PRO A 108 -10.06 6.63 -14.17
C PRO A 108 -9.49 5.20 -14.02
N ILE A 109 -8.90 4.89 -12.87
CA ILE A 109 -8.35 3.56 -12.51
C ILE A 109 -9.07 2.99 -11.30
N SER A 110 -8.79 1.75 -10.88
CA SER A 110 -9.41 1.17 -9.67
C SER A 110 -8.94 1.89 -8.40
N ARG A 111 -9.87 2.16 -7.48
CA ARG A 111 -9.59 2.90 -6.24
C ARG A 111 -8.67 2.12 -5.31
N ARG A 112 -7.61 2.77 -4.81
CA ARG A 112 -6.67 2.17 -3.85
C ARG A 112 -7.19 2.37 -2.42
N LEU A 113 -7.54 1.28 -1.73
CA LEU A 113 -8.06 1.34 -0.37
C LEU A 113 -6.96 1.32 0.70
N LEU A 114 -5.93 0.50 0.49
CA LEU A 114 -4.70 0.59 1.26
C LEU A 114 -3.50 0.09 0.46
N ALA A 115 -2.33 0.58 0.85
CA ALA A 115 -1.04 -0.02 0.57
C ALA A 115 -0.23 -0.10 1.88
N ALA A 116 0.54 -1.17 2.05
CA ALA A 116 1.43 -1.32 3.21
C ALA A 116 2.63 -2.21 2.89
N GLY A 117 3.84 -1.80 3.24
CA GLY A 117 5.04 -2.65 3.32
C GLY A 117 5.46 -2.89 4.77
N HIS A 118 6.63 -3.52 4.98
CA HIS A 118 7.19 -3.74 6.31
C HIS A 118 7.42 -2.43 7.09
N GLU A 119 7.65 -1.33 6.37
CA GLU A 119 7.89 0.01 6.89
C GLU A 119 6.61 0.74 7.35
N THR A 120 5.42 0.29 6.93
CA THR A 120 4.16 1.00 7.19
C THR A 120 3.68 0.84 8.64
N GLY A 121 3.97 -0.29 9.29
CA GLY A 121 3.51 -0.58 10.65
C GLY A 121 1.98 -0.62 10.81
N THR A 122 1.48 -0.24 11.99
CA THR A 122 0.03 -0.17 12.27
C THR A 122 -0.51 1.22 12.00
N ILE A 123 -1.52 1.33 11.14
CA ILE A 123 -2.22 2.58 10.85
C ILE A 123 -3.52 2.66 11.65
N ARG A 124 -3.77 3.83 12.26
CA ARG A 124 -5.01 4.12 12.98
C ARG A 124 -5.51 5.52 12.70
N LEU A 125 -6.79 5.61 12.38
CA LEU A 125 -7.53 6.85 12.28
C LEU A 125 -8.20 7.17 13.61
N PRO A 126 -8.53 8.44 13.89
CA PRO A 126 -9.43 8.81 14.97
C PRO A 126 -10.82 8.21 14.71
N TRP A 127 -11.05 7.00 15.23
CA TRP A 127 -12.16 6.12 14.86
C TRP A 127 -13.56 6.68 15.13
N LEU A 128 -13.69 7.60 16.09
CA LEU A 128 -14.95 8.30 16.31
C LEU A 128 -15.27 9.28 15.18
N LEU A 129 -14.24 9.85 14.54
CA LEU A 129 -14.39 10.87 13.51
C LEU A 129 -14.40 10.24 12.11
N PHE A 130 -13.45 9.35 11.81
CA PHE A 130 -13.20 8.90 10.44
C PHE A 130 -13.19 7.39 10.35
N GLY A 131 -13.83 6.88 9.30
CA GLY A 131 -13.64 5.51 8.85
C GLY A 131 -13.97 5.35 7.38
N LEU A 132 -13.32 4.38 6.77
CA LEU A 132 -13.56 3.92 5.41
C LEU A 132 -14.85 3.09 5.41
N PRO A 133 -15.95 3.59 4.81
CA PRO A 133 -17.17 2.80 4.71
C PRO A 133 -16.95 1.60 3.80
N LEU A 134 -17.47 0.45 4.22
CA LEU A 134 -17.59 -0.76 3.41
C LEU A 134 -19.05 -1.21 3.39
N GLN A 135 -19.49 -1.73 2.25
CA GLN A 135 -20.82 -2.33 2.09
C GLN A 135 -20.71 -3.82 1.85
N ARG A 136 -21.61 -4.60 2.47
CA ARG A 136 -21.71 -6.03 2.21
C ARG A 136 -21.91 -6.29 0.72
N GLY A 137 -21.15 -7.22 0.17
CA GLY A 137 -21.19 -7.61 -1.25
C GLY A 137 -20.36 -6.74 -2.18
N GLU A 138 -19.73 -5.66 -1.69
CA GLU A 138 -18.71 -4.95 -2.49
C GLU A 138 -17.51 -5.87 -2.72
N HIS A 139 -16.95 -5.83 -3.93
CA HIS A 139 -15.74 -6.56 -4.24
C HIS A 139 -14.51 -5.80 -3.76
N VAL A 140 -13.52 -6.55 -3.32
CA VAL A 140 -12.18 -6.06 -3.07
C VAL A 140 -11.16 -7.02 -3.67
N VAL A 141 -10.06 -6.47 -4.18
CA VAL A 141 -8.93 -7.23 -4.69
C VAL A 141 -7.77 -7.06 -3.72
N ALA A 142 -7.31 -8.18 -3.17
CA ALA A 142 -6.21 -8.24 -2.24
C ALA A 142 -5.00 -8.93 -2.90
N SER A 143 -3.84 -8.29 -2.78
CA SER A 143 -2.57 -8.83 -3.29
C SER A 143 -1.46 -8.55 -2.28
N ALA A 144 -0.54 -9.50 -2.15
CA ALA A 144 0.66 -9.35 -1.33
C ALA A 144 1.89 -9.80 -2.11
N MET A 145 3.01 -9.15 -1.86
CA MET A 145 4.34 -9.66 -2.18
C MET A 145 5.13 -9.86 -0.90
N LEU A 146 5.82 -10.98 -0.87
CA LEU A 146 6.63 -11.44 0.25
C LEU A 146 8.05 -11.69 -0.22
N GLU A 147 8.98 -11.47 0.70
CA GLU A 147 10.34 -11.97 0.61
C GLU A 147 10.74 -12.66 1.91
N ASN A 148 11.75 -13.51 1.88
CA ASN A 148 12.25 -14.13 3.09
C ASN A 148 13.77 -14.11 3.07
N LEU A 149 14.34 -12.97 3.45
CA LEU A 149 15.79 -12.81 3.54
C LEU A 149 16.37 -13.44 4.82
N THR A 150 15.51 -13.95 5.71
CA THR A 150 15.92 -14.63 6.94
C THR A 150 16.55 -15.99 6.65
N SER A 151 17.23 -16.55 7.64
CA SER A 151 17.82 -17.89 7.56
C SER A 151 16.82 -19.04 7.75
N THR A 152 15.55 -18.74 8.05
CA THR A 152 14.53 -19.74 8.42
C THR A 152 13.51 -19.90 7.30
N SER A 153 13.16 -21.14 6.96
CA SER A 153 12.08 -21.42 6.00
C SER A 153 10.75 -21.58 6.74
N TYR A 154 9.68 -21.03 6.19
CA TYR A 154 8.33 -21.15 6.74
C TYR A 154 7.45 -21.91 5.75
N ARG A 155 6.65 -22.86 6.24
CA ARG A 155 5.70 -23.60 5.41
C ARG A 155 4.28 -23.10 5.64
N ARG A 156 3.51 -23.04 4.55
CA ARG A 156 2.09 -22.66 4.55
C ARG A 156 1.83 -21.36 5.31
N ALA A 157 2.75 -20.41 5.19
CA ALA A 157 2.60 -19.10 5.78
C ALA A 157 1.44 -18.36 5.11
N ARG A 158 0.70 -17.56 5.88
CA ARG A 158 -0.44 -16.79 5.39
C ARG A 158 -0.27 -15.31 5.68
N VAL A 159 -0.56 -14.49 4.70
CA VAL A 159 -0.61 -13.03 4.86
C VAL A 159 -2.00 -12.62 5.27
N ARG A 160 -2.10 -11.83 6.34
CA ARG A 160 -3.34 -11.30 6.86
C ARG A 160 -3.33 -9.79 6.86
N LEU A 161 -4.37 -9.19 6.29
CA LEU A 161 -4.74 -7.81 6.56
C LEU A 161 -5.78 -7.81 7.68
N VAL A 162 -5.39 -7.30 8.84
CA VAL A 162 -6.24 -7.19 10.02
C VAL A 162 -6.70 -5.75 10.16
N MET A 163 -8.01 -5.52 10.06
CA MET A 163 -8.62 -4.19 10.00
C MET A 163 -9.53 -3.97 11.19
N ASN A 164 -9.29 -2.92 11.97
CA ASN A 164 -10.22 -2.53 13.02
C ASN A 164 -11.55 -2.11 12.40
N PHE A 165 -12.64 -2.75 12.83
CA PHE A 165 -13.92 -2.71 12.14
C PHE A 165 -15.06 -2.36 13.08
N THR A 166 -15.86 -1.38 12.70
CA THR A 166 -17.12 -1.06 13.36
C THR A 166 -18.28 -1.47 12.46
N PRO A 167 -19.15 -2.41 12.89
CA PRO A 167 -20.40 -2.72 12.18
C PRO A 167 -21.30 -1.49 11.99
N ALA A 168 -22.08 -1.48 10.91
CA ALA A 168 -23.10 -0.46 10.68
C ALA A 168 -24.13 -0.38 11.83
N GLY A 169 -24.82 0.76 11.95
CA GLY A 169 -25.81 1.01 13.00
C GLY A 169 -25.24 1.63 14.28
N ARG A 170 -23.94 1.91 14.32
CA ARG A 170 -23.31 2.74 15.36
C ARG A 170 -23.37 4.23 14.95
N PRO A 171 -23.37 5.16 15.92
CA PRO A 171 -23.38 6.60 15.62
C PRO A 171 -22.01 7.14 15.17
N TRP A 172 -20.97 6.29 15.12
CA TRP A 172 -19.63 6.57 14.63
C TRP A 172 -19.24 5.59 13.50
N PRO A 173 -18.25 5.91 12.66
CA PRO A 173 -17.55 7.21 12.57
C PRO A 173 -18.48 8.33 12.12
N LEU A 174 -18.22 9.57 12.56
CA LEU A 174 -19.01 10.75 12.17
C LEU A 174 -18.89 11.07 10.68
N PHE A 175 -17.71 10.82 10.10
CA PHE A 175 -17.39 11.10 8.71
C PHE A 175 -16.94 9.82 7.99
N ARG A 176 -17.51 9.65 6.79
CA ARG A 176 -17.07 8.64 5.83
C ARG A 176 -15.86 9.20 5.10
N ALA A 177 -14.70 8.59 5.33
CA ALA A 177 -13.45 9.02 4.73
C ALA A 177 -12.94 7.96 3.77
N SER A 178 -12.60 8.35 2.55
CA SER A 178 -11.94 7.47 1.58
C SER A 178 -10.46 7.85 1.47
N PRO A 179 -9.57 6.86 1.31
CA PRO A 179 -8.20 7.14 0.91
C PRO A 179 -8.18 7.72 -0.51
N TRP A 180 -7.13 8.47 -0.80
CA TRP A 180 -6.84 8.97 -2.14
C TRP A 180 -5.33 9.06 -2.33
N GLN A 181 -4.89 9.07 -3.58
CA GLN A 181 -3.50 9.29 -3.94
C GLN A 181 -3.35 10.08 -5.24
N MET A 182 -2.20 10.73 -5.37
CA MET A 182 -1.74 11.41 -6.57
C MET A 182 -0.23 11.23 -6.71
N ASP A 183 0.21 10.68 -7.84
CA ASP A 183 1.60 10.33 -8.10
C ASP A 183 2.15 11.14 -9.28
N VAL A 184 3.41 11.53 -9.23
CA VAL A 184 4.12 12.19 -10.35
C VAL A 184 4.38 11.26 -11.53
N ALA A 185 4.25 9.94 -11.35
CA ALA A 185 4.41 8.91 -12.38
C ALA A 185 3.06 8.37 -12.92
N PHE A 186 1.91 8.92 -12.49
CA PHE A 186 0.60 8.62 -13.09
C PHE A 186 0.59 8.85 -14.62
N PRO A 187 -0.19 8.08 -15.40
CA PRO A 187 -1.40 7.35 -14.98
C PRO A 187 -1.27 5.84 -14.67
N VAL A 188 -0.32 5.11 -15.25
CA VAL A 188 -0.13 3.65 -15.01
C VAL A 188 1.36 3.30 -15.14
N GLY A 189 1.84 2.34 -14.36
CA GLY A 189 3.20 1.82 -14.37
C GLY A 189 3.86 1.86 -13.00
N ASP A 190 5.17 1.63 -12.98
CA ASP A 190 5.96 1.77 -11.76
C ASP A 190 5.91 3.20 -11.25
N LYS A 191 5.75 3.34 -9.94
CA LYS A 191 5.71 4.66 -9.27
C LYS A 191 7.11 5.30 -9.16
N SER A 192 8.15 4.50 -9.37
CA SER A 192 9.53 4.95 -9.37
C SER A 192 9.96 5.48 -10.74
N PHE A 193 11.02 6.27 -10.74
CA PHE A 193 11.63 6.76 -11.96
C PHE A 193 13.14 6.92 -11.81
N THR A 194 13.86 6.83 -12.93
CA THR A 194 15.28 7.17 -12.98
C THR A 194 15.50 8.63 -12.59
N LEU A 195 16.27 8.82 -11.53
CA LEU A 195 16.62 10.14 -11.00
C LEU A 195 17.88 10.66 -11.69
N PRO A 196 17.80 11.73 -12.50
CA PRO A 196 18.97 12.29 -13.18
C PRO A 196 19.96 12.92 -12.17
N PRO A 197 21.23 13.09 -12.54
CA PRO A 197 22.21 13.79 -11.70
C PRO A 197 21.84 15.28 -11.52
N GLY A 198 22.13 15.83 -10.35
CA GLY A 198 21.85 17.21 -9.97
C GLY A 198 20.39 17.46 -9.57
N HIS A 199 19.99 18.73 -9.67
CA HIS A 199 18.62 19.14 -9.35
C HIS A 199 17.63 18.68 -10.41
N SER A 200 16.50 18.12 -9.96
CA SER A 200 15.39 17.78 -10.85
C SER A 200 14.05 17.97 -10.17
N SER A 201 13.01 18.10 -10.99
CA SER A 201 11.62 18.16 -10.53
C SER A 201 10.71 17.40 -11.49
N ARG A 202 9.65 16.81 -10.93
CA ARG A 202 8.57 16.16 -11.68
C ARG A 202 7.23 16.61 -11.14
N THR A 203 6.23 16.60 -12.00
CA THR A 203 4.89 17.02 -11.66
C THR A 203 3.84 16.20 -12.40
N TYR A 204 2.68 16.05 -11.77
CA TYR A 204 1.48 15.53 -12.38
C TYR A 204 0.28 16.40 -11.98
N GLU A 205 -0.70 16.52 -12.87
CA GLU A 205 -1.92 17.30 -12.67
C GLU A 205 -3.16 16.45 -12.93
N GLY A 206 -4.22 16.70 -12.17
CA GLY A 206 -5.48 15.98 -12.29
C GLY A 206 -6.66 16.73 -11.68
N HIS A 207 -7.86 16.24 -11.97
CA HIS A 207 -9.11 16.74 -11.42
C HIS A 207 -9.73 15.67 -10.52
N PRO A 208 -10.24 16.03 -9.33
CA PRO A 208 -10.87 15.06 -8.47
C PRO A 208 -12.20 14.62 -9.10
N ALA A 209 -12.55 13.36 -8.85
CA ALA A 209 -13.77 12.73 -9.31
C ALA A 209 -15.03 13.45 -8.85
N VAL A 210 -14.95 13.94 -7.62
CA VAL A 210 -16.06 14.45 -6.85
C VAL A 210 -15.55 15.54 -5.91
N ALA A 211 -16.45 16.43 -5.50
CA ALA A 211 -16.17 17.45 -4.51
C ALA A 211 -16.13 16.87 -3.09
N GLY A 212 -15.30 17.45 -2.24
CA GLY A 212 -15.18 17.06 -0.84
C GLY A 212 -13.95 17.67 -0.20
N LYS A 213 -13.53 17.11 0.94
CA LYS A 213 -12.52 17.73 1.80
C LYS A 213 -11.35 16.80 2.06
N ILE A 214 -10.14 17.30 1.80
CA ILE A 214 -8.89 16.67 2.25
C ILE A 214 -8.73 16.98 3.73
N VAL A 215 -8.78 15.95 4.57
CA VAL A 215 -8.73 16.10 6.04
C VAL A 215 -7.38 15.71 6.62
N GLY A 216 -6.62 14.87 5.93
CA GLY A 216 -5.23 14.57 6.26
C GLY A 216 -4.49 14.18 5.00
N LEU A 217 -3.22 14.52 4.92
CA LEU A 217 -2.35 14.14 3.81
C LEU A 217 -0.89 14.09 4.22
N GLY A 218 -0.15 13.20 3.59
CA GLY A 218 1.30 13.10 3.68
C GLY A 218 1.86 12.79 2.30
N GLY A 219 3.11 12.35 2.26
CA GLY A 219 3.69 11.90 1.01
C GLY A 219 4.70 10.77 1.19
N HIS A 220 5.23 10.31 0.07
CA HIS A 220 6.33 9.37 0.01
C HIS A 220 7.31 9.82 -1.08
N MET A 221 8.59 9.79 -0.75
CA MET A 221 9.72 10.12 -1.61
C MET A 221 10.85 9.13 -1.34
N HIS A 222 11.65 8.83 -2.35
CA HIS A 222 12.91 8.12 -2.19
C HIS A 222 14.02 9.08 -1.76
N ASP A 223 15.17 8.51 -1.37
CA ASP A 223 16.37 9.26 -1.01
C ASP A 223 16.70 10.37 -2.01
N TYR A 224 17.36 11.43 -1.54
CA TYR A 224 17.64 12.67 -2.28
C TYR A 224 16.42 13.57 -2.55
N GLY A 225 15.23 13.18 -2.09
CA GLY A 225 14.05 14.04 -2.08
C GLY A 225 14.29 15.32 -1.30
N ARG A 226 13.82 16.46 -1.83
CA ARG A 226 13.95 17.78 -1.19
C ARG A 226 12.61 18.33 -0.74
N VAL A 227 11.62 18.31 -1.63
CA VAL A 227 10.28 18.83 -1.34
C VAL A 227 9.25 18.01 -2.10
N ILE A 228 8.14 17.73 -1.43
CA ILE A 228 6.88 17.32 -2.05
C ILE A 228 5.82 18.38 -1.77
N GLU A 229 5.04 18.71 -2.79
CA GLU A 229 3.99 19.72 -2.74
C GLU A 229 2.71 19.22 -3.41
N PHE A 230 1.57 19.49 -2.79
CA PHE A 230 0.25 19.34 -3.37
C PHE A 230 -0.45 20.69 -3.36
N ALA A 231 -0.88 21.16 -4.53
CA ALA A 231 -1.43 22.49 -4.72
C ALA A 231 -2.69 22.46 -5.58
N ASP A 232 -3.55 23.44 -5.37
CA ASP A 232 -4.59 23.83 -6.30
C ASP A 232 -3.93 24.67 -7.41
N ALA A 233 -3.72 24.05 -8.57
CA ALA A 233 -3.08 24.68 -9.72
C ALA A 233 -4.01 25.66 -10.46
N THR A 234 -5.32 25.62 -10.20
CA THR A 234 -6.27 26.60 -10.73
C THR A 234 -6.13 27.94 -10.01
N THR A 235 -5.99 27.92 -8.67
CA THR A 235 -5.87 29.13 -7.85
C THR A 235 -4.43 29.53 -7.53
N GLY A 236 -3.48 28.61 -7.69
CA GLY A 236 -2.08 28.77 -7.29
C GLY A 236 -1.84 28.56 -5.79
N GLN A 237 -2.83 28.06 -5.04
CA GLN A 237 -2.72 27.86 -3.60
C GLN A 237 -2.06 26.51 -3.28
N ALA A 238 -0.92 26.55 -2.57
CA ALA A 238 -0.36 25.35 -1.96
C ALA A 238 -1.28 24.85 -0.82
N ILE A 239 -1.68 23.58 -0.89
CA ILE A 239 -2.50 22.91 0.14
C ILE A 239 -1.59 22.20 1.14
N TYR A 240 -0.50 21.63 0.65
CA TYR A 240 0.48 20.91 1.44
C TYR A 240 1.86 21.03 0.81
N ARG A 241 2.88 21.22 1.65
CA ARG A 241 4.27 21.28 1.24
C ARG A 241 5.13 20.75 2.38
N ALA A 242 5.95 19.75 2.10
CA ALA A 242 6.82 19.15 3.11
C ALA A 242 8.21 18.86 2.55
N ALA A 243 9.21 19.05 3.42
CA ALA A 243 10.55 18.50 3.21
C ALA A 243 10.65 17.17 3.98
N PRO A 244 11.34 16.15 3.44
CA PRO A 244 11.57 14.91 4.16
C PRO A 244 12.41 15.12 5.42
N ILE A 245 12.18 14.28 6.41
CA ILE A 245 13.04 14.13 7.58
C ILE A 245 14.02 13.00 7.26
N ALA A 246 15.32 13.31 7.34
CA ALA A 246 16.38 12.36 7.05
C ALA A 246 17.12 11.92 8.31
N ASP A 247 17.65 10.69 8.29
CA ASP A 247 18.51 10.16 9.33
C ASP A 247 19.92 10.80 9.31
N SER A 248 20.79 10.38 10.23
CA SER A 248 22.16 10.87 10.31
C SER A 248 23.04 10.48 9.11
N ALA A 249 22.63 9.51 8.30
CA ALA A 249 23.27 9.10 7.05
C ALA A 249 22.68 9.83 5.82
N GLY A 250 21.67 10.69 6.01
CA GLY A 250 21.02 11.44 4.95
C GLY A 250 19.96 10.65 4.18
N ARG A 251 19.55 9.47 4.66
CA ARG A 251 18.44 8.70 4.09
C ARG A 251 17.12 9.20 4.62
N ILE A 252 16.08 9.21 3.80
CA ILE A 252 14.76 9.68 4.23
C ILE A 252 14.18 8.67 5.23
N GLU A 253 13.88 9.16 6.44
CA GLU A 253 13.21 8.39 7.49
C GLU A 253 11.68 8.55 7.38
N SER A 254 11.20 9.78 7.11
CA SER A 254 9.77 10.03 7.00
C SER A 254 9.44 11.31 6.22
N ILE A 255 8.20 11.40 5.74
CA ILE A 255 7.62 12.63 5.22
C ILE A 255 6.59 13.16 6.23
N PRO A 256 6.66 14.44 6.63
CA PRO A 256 5.70 15.04 7.56
C PRO A 256 4.24 14.87 7.11
N ILE A 257 3.36 14.46 8.02
CA ILE A 257 1.91 14.37 7.76
C ILE A 257 1.22 15.65 8.22
N ALA A 258 0.35 16.21 7.39
CA ALA A 258 -0.49 17.35 7.71
C ALA A 258 -1.92 16.89 8.03
N MET A 259 -2.41 17.26 9.21
CA MET A 259 -3.81 17.09 9.61
C MET A 259 -4.54 18.41 9.39
N LEU A 260 -5.50 18.42 8.48
CA LEU A 260 -6.19 19.64 8.02
C LEU A 260 -7.54 19.88 8.70
N TYR A 261 -7.84 19.14 9.77
CA TYR A 261 -9.04 19.33 10.58
C TYR A 261 -8.70 19.82 12.00
N GLY A 262 -9.65 20.51 12.61
CA GLY A 262 -9.59 20.97 13.98
C GLY A 262 -10.98 21.37 14.48
N TRP A 263 -11.04 22.05 15.64
CA TRP A 263 -12.30 22.40 16.30
C TRP A 263 -13.27 23.23 15.44
N MET A 264 -12.76 24.05 14.51
CA MET A 264 -13.55 25.00 13.71
C MET A 264 -13.61 24.68 12.22
N ARG A 265 -12.82 23.72 11.73
CA ARG A 265 -12.70 23.44 10.30
C ARG A 265 -12.47 21.96 10.06
N LEU A 266 -13.21 21.40 9.10
CA LEU A 266 -12.98 20.07 8.57
C LEU A 266 -12.27 20.21 7.22
N GLY A 267 -10.95 20.10 7.18
CA GLY A 267 -10.20 19.95 5.93
C GLY A 267 -10.13 21.15 4.99
N VAL A 268 -9.45 20.95 3.87
CA VAL A 268 -9.43 21.83 2.70
C VAL A 268 -10.39 21.27 1.65
N HIS A 269 -11.33 22.10 1.19
CA HIS A 269 -12.31 21.71 0.19
C HIS A 269 -11.69 21.73 -1.20
N ILE A 270 -11.97 20.69 -1.99
CA ILE A 270 -11.54 20.54 -3.38
C ILE A 270 -12.73 20.22 -4.27
N VAL A 271 -12.68 20.63 -5.54
CA VAL A 271 -13.80 20.52 -6.48
C VAL A 271 -13.35 20.02 -7.86
N PRO A 272 -14.21 19.30 -8.62
CA PRO A 272 -13.85 18.77 -9.94
C PRO A 272 -13.47 19.83 -10.98
N ASP A 273 -13.99 21.06 -10.86
CA ASP A 273 -13.69 22.16 -11.78
C ASP A 273 -12.26 22.73 -11.59
N HIS A 274 -11.59 22.33 -10.51
CA HIS A 274 -10.22 22.75 -10.23
C HIS A 274 -9.23 21.65 -10.60
N ARG A 275 -8.08 22.10 -11.10
CA ARG A 275 -6.93 21.27 -11.36
C ARG A 275 -6.01 21.29 -10.16
N TYR A 276 -5.65 20.12 -9.68
CA TYR A 276 -4.69 19.95 -8.60
C TYR A 276 -3.39 19.42 -9.17
N ARG A 277 -2.29 19.68 -8.48
CA ARG A 277 -0.94 19.33 -8.91
C ARG A 277 -0.17 18.74 -7.77
N VAL A 278 0.48 17.61 -8.02
CA VAL A 278 1.58 17.12 -7.19
C VAL A 278 2.90 17.48 -7.85
N THR A 279 3.85 17.98 -7.07
CA THR A 279 5.20 18.31 -7.52
C THR A 279 6.20 17.73 -6.53
N VAL A 280 7.24 17.07 -7.06
CA VAL A 280 8.41 16.69 -6.27
C VAL A 280 9.66 17.35 -6.80
N SER A 281 10.60 17.62 -5.92
CA SER A 281 11.95 18.03 -6.27
C SER A 281 12.99 17.17 -5.56
N TYR A 282 14.09 16.96 -6.27
CA TYR A 282 15.20 16.11 -5.88
C TYR A 282 16.53 16.82 -6.12
N ASP A 283 17.58 16.32 -5.47
CA ASP A 283 18.95 16.75 -5.67
C ASP A 283 19.89 15.56 -5.56
N ASN A 284 20.26 14.98 -6.71
CA ASN A 284 21.12 13.81 -6.79
C ASN A 284 22.60 14.22 -6.87
N PRO A 285 23.41 14.04 -5.82
CA PRO A 285 24.80 14.50 -5.78
C PRO A 285 25.79 13.52 -6.41
N THR A 286 25.33 12.36 -6.89
CA THR A 286 26.23 11.26 -7.29
C THR A 286 26.94 11.48 -8.62
N GLY A 287 26.48 12.44 -9.43
CA GLY A 287 27.01 12.70 -10.77
C GLY A 287 26.51 11.74 -11.84
N GLU A 288 25.77 10.68 -11.47
CA GLU A 288 25.22 9.68 -12.39
C GLU A 288 23.70 9.51 -12.20
N PRO A 289 22.96 9.03 -13.21
CA PRO A 289 21.56 8.66 -13.05
C PRO A 289 21.39 7.50 -12.06
N ILE A 290 20.38 7.56 -11.20
CA ILE A 290 20.02 6.49 -10.28
C ILE A 290 18.74 5.83 -10.78
N PRO A 291 18.80 4.60 -11.34
CA PRO A 291 17.60 3.82 -11.70
C PRO A 291 16.67 3.68 -10.49
N ASP A 292 15.37 3.90 -10.68
CA ASP A 292 14.35 3.88 -9.62
C ASP A 292 14.62 4.79 -8.40
N GLY A 293 15.56 5.73 -8.55
CA GLY A 293 16.02 6.59 -7.46
C GLY A 293 15.00 7.66 -7.04
N GLY A 294 13.96 7.91 -7.84
CA GLY A 294 12.93 8.89 -7.52
C GLY A 294 11.55 8.27 -7.41
N MET A 295 10.74 8.78 -6.48
CA MET A 295 9.30 8.52 -6.36
C MET A 295 8.58 9.78 -5.85
N GLY A 296 7.30 9.98 -6.15
CA GLY A 296 6.61 11.17 -5.67
C GLY A 296 5.12 10.98 -5.54
N VAL A 297 4.70 10.54 -4.36
CA VAL A 297 3.29 10.25 -4.08
C VAL A 297 2.80 11.16 -2.97
N VAL A 298 1.67 11.82 -3.18
CA VAL A 298 0.86 12.41 -2.11
C VAL A 298 -0.38 11.55 -1.94
N GLY A 299 -0.78 11.33 -0.70
CA GLY A 299 -2.01 10.62 -0.40
C GLY A 299 -2.52 10.96 0.98
N GLY A 300 -3.75 10.54 1.27
CA GLY A 300 -4.35 10.83 2.56
C GLY A 300 -5.81 10.47 2.64
N LEU A 301 -6.55 11.21 3.47
CA LEU A 301 -7.97 11.02 3.71
C LEU A 301 -8.80 12.13 3.08
N PHE A 302 -9.84 11.71 2.37
CA PHE A 302 -10.81 12.57 1.73
C PHE A 302 -12.22 12.26 2.25
N VAL A 303 -12.97 13.29 2.64
CA VAL A 303 -14.37 13.19 3.04
C VAL A 303 -15.22 13.78 1.91
N PRO A 304 -15.98 12.96 1.15
CA PRO A 304 -16.88 13.48 0.12
C PRO A 304 -17.90 14.47 0.72
N ASP A 305 -18.33 15.45 -0.07
CA ASP A 305 -19.41 16.33 0.34
C ASP A 305 -20.71 15.55 0.59
N HIS A 306 -21.60 16.10 1.42
CA HIS A 306 -22.84 15.42 1.76
C HIS A 306 -23.70 15.15 0.51
N GLY A 307 -24.13 13.90 0.34
CA GLY A 307 -24.97 13.47 -0.78
C GLY A 307 -24.20 13.14 -2.06
N VAL A 308 -22.89 13.36 -2.09
CA VAL A 308 -22.02 12.93 -3.20
C VAL A 308 -21.91 11.41 -3.19
N GLN A 309 -22.19 10.80 -4.35
CA GLN A 309 -21.91 9.40 -4.60
C GLN A 309 -20.54 9.27 -5.27
N TRP A 310 -19.77 8.28 -4.81
CA TRP A 310 -18.49 7.98 -5.45
C TRP A 310 -18.75 7.33 -6.81
N PRO A 311 -18.07 7.74 -7.90
CA PRO A 311 -18.38 7.18 -9.21
C PRO A 311 -17.89 5.74 -9.34
N ALA A 312 -18.65 4.93 -10.08
CA ALA A 312 -18.20 3.62 -10.50
C ALA A 312 -16.97 3.73 -11.42
N ALA A 313 -16.17 2.67 -11.47
CA ALA A 313 -15.10 2.55 -12.44
C ALA A 313 -15.68 2.27 -13.84
N ASP A 314 -15.18 2.98 -14.86
CA ASP A 314 -15.48 2.64 -16.25
C ASP A 314 -14.56 1.51 -16.70
N ARG A 315 -15.10 0.29 -16.73
CA ARG A 315 -14.34 -0.90 -17.14
C ARG A 315 -13.95 -0.87 -18.62
N SER A 316 -14.52 0.01 -19.45
CA SER A 316 -14.11 0.16 -20.84
C SER A 316 -12.95 1.14 -21.04
N ASP A 317 -12.60 1.92 -20.00
CA ASP A 317 -11.49 2.87 -20.05
C ASP A 317 -10.14 2.14 -20.21
N SER A 318 -9.29 2.63 -21.11
CA SER A 318 -7.99 2.02 -21.39
C SER A 318 -7.04 2.04 -20.19
N LEU A 319 -7.08 3.10 -19.37
CA LEU A 319 -6.26 3.20 -18.15
C LEU A 319 -6.77 2.24 -17.08
N TYR A 320 -8.10 2.10 -16.94
CA TYR A 320 -8.68 1.09 -16.06
C TYR A 320 -8.22 -0.32 -16.48
N GLN A 321 -8.24 -0.64 -17.78
CA GLN A 321 -7.82 -1.94 -18.28
C GLN A 321 -6.33 -2.23 -18.04
N GLN A 322 -5.46 -1.24 -18.25
CA GLN A 322 -4.03 -1.36 -17.94
C GLN A 322 -3.80 -1.54 -16.43
N ASP A 323 -4.48 -0.73 -15.61
CA ASP A 323 -4.45 -0.83 -14.16
C ASP A 323 -4.91 -2.21 -13.68
N TYR A 324 -6.05 -2.68 -14.19
CA TYR A 324 -6.62 -4.01 -13.92
C TYR A 324 -5.61 -5.10 -14.20
N ARG A 325 -5.01 -5.11 -15.39
CA ARG A 325 -4.02 -6.12 -15.77
C ARG A 325 -2.77 -6.05 -14.90
N HIS A 326 -2.33 -4.85 -14.52
CA HIS A 326 -1.19 -4.66 -13.63
C HIS A 326 -1.46 -5.20 -12.22
N TYR A 327 -2.53 -4.77 -11.54
CA TYR A 327 -2.76 -5.22 -10.15
C TYR A 327 -3.25 -6.67 -10.07
N MET A 328 -3.88 -7.20 -11.12
CA MET A 328 -4.21 -8.61 -11.22
C MET A 328 -3.00 -9.48 -11.63
N ARG A 329 -1.85 -8.86 -11.94
CA ARG A 329 -0.62 -9.52 -12.40
C ARG A 329 -0.83 -10.36 -13.66
N LEU A 330 -1.67 -9.87 -14.57
CA LEU A 330 -1.99 -10.50 -15.86
C LEU A 330 -0.98 -10.13 -16.95
N GLU A 331 -0.35 -8.96 -16.82
CA GLU A 331 0.71 -8.47 -17.71
C GLU A 331 1.89 -8.05 -16.82
N GLY A 332 3.11 -8.45 -17.19
CA GLY A 332 4.30 -8.06 -16.43
C GLY A 332 4.57 -8.91 -15.19
N GLY A 333 4.55 -10.24 -15.31
CA GLY A 333 5.58 -10.99 -14.60
C GLY A 333 6.91 -10.39 -15.04
N HIS A 334 7.69 -9.82 -14.12
CA HIS A 334 9.09 -9.55 -14.44
C HIS A 334 9.66 -10.86 -14.98
N ASP A 335 10.17 -10.80 -16.22
CA ASP A 335 10.86 -11.85 -16.96
C ASP A 335 11.25 -13.07 -16.11
N MET A 336 10.52 -14.20 -16.20
CA MET A 336 11.05 -15.53 -15.83
C MET A 336 10.10 -16.66 -16.26
N MET A 337 9.86 -16.77 -17.56
CA MET A 337 9.37 -18.00 -18.20
C MET A 337 10.08 -18.18 -19.54
N ASP A 338 11.41 -18.18 -19.56
CA ASP A 338 12.17 -18.78 -20.70
C ASP A 338 13.69 -18.88 -20.44
N MET A 339 14.13 -19.51 -19.34
CA MET A 339 15.52 -19.97 -19.22
C MET A 339 15.66 -21.32 -18.49
N ALA A 340 14.70 -22.22 -18.67
CA ALA A 340 14.87 -23.63 -18.34
C ALA A 340 15.04 -24.44 -19.63
N GLY A 341 16.26 -24.50 -20.18
CA GLY A 341 16.51 -25.48 -21.25
C GLY A 341 17.69 -25.34 -22.22
N LYS A 342 18.68 -24.46 -22.03
CA LYS A 342 19.88 -24.49 -22.90
C LYS A 342 21.19 -24.42 -22.11
N PRO A 343 22.07 -25.44 -22.22
CA PRO A 343 23.42 -25.36 -21.66
C PRO A 343 24.26 -24.50 -22.59
N MET A 344 24.65 -23.30 -22.16
CA MET A 344 25.63 -22.48 -22.86
C MET A 344 27.03 -22.84 -22.37
N SER A 345 27.74 -23.63 -23.18
CA SER A 345 29.18 -23.83 -23.09
C SER A 345 29.91 -22.50 -23.33
N MET A 346 30.76 -22.07 -22.42
CA MET A 346 31.66 -20.94 -22.66
C MET A 346 32.90 -21.37 -23.47
N PRO A 347 33.27 -20.67 -24.55
CA PRO A 347 34.60 -20.77 -25.12
C PRO A 347 35.57 -19.86 -24.34
N MET A 348 36.62 -20.44 -23.77
CA MET A 348 37.79 -19.68 -23.31
C MET A 348 38.46 -19.01 -24.53
N LYS A 349 38.71 -17.70 -24.45
CA LYS A 349 39.67 -17.03 -25.31
C LYS A 349 40.76 -16.41 -24.44
N SER A 350 41.97 -16.88 -24.68
CA SER A 350 43.25 -16.45 -24.15
C SER A 350 43.61 -15.04 -24.62
N ASP A 351 44.07 -14.20 -23.70
CA ASP A 351 44.72 -12.93 -24.00
C ASP A 351 46.12 -13.16 -24.59
N ALA A 352 46.38 -12.54 -25.74
CA ALA A 352 47.72 -12.22 -26.22
C ALA A 352 47.66 -10.83 -26.89
N HIS A 353 48.16 -9.83 -26.17
CA HIS A 353 48.47 -8.52 -26.73
C HIS A 353 49.89 -8.55 -27.32
N GLU A 354 50.00 -8.48 -28.66
CA GLU A 354 51.22 -8.04 -29.35
C GLU A 354 51.03 -6.61 -29.86
N HIS A 355 52.05 -5.79 -29.60
CA HIS A 355 52.15 -4.38 -29.98
C HIS A 355 52.36 -4.21 -31.50
N SER A 356 51.66 -3.24 -32.09
CA SER A 356 51.87 -2.75 -33.46
C SER A 356 52.95 -1.67 -33.52
N GLY A 357 53.80 -1.68 -34.58
CA GLY A 357 54.49 -0.47 -35.05
C GLY A 357 55.78 -0.68 -35.87
N HIS A 358 55.65 -0.74 -37.20
CA HIS A 358 56.71 -0.48 -38.21
C HIS A 358 57.40 0.88 -37.94
N GLY A 359 58.64 1.22 -38.30
CA GLY A 359 59.60 0.74 -39.31
C GLY A 359 60.21 1.96 -40.04
N HIS A 360 61.53 1.94 -40.26
CA HIS A 360 62.36 2.75 -41.18
C HIS A 360 63.15 3.98 -40.67
N HIS A 361 64.48 3.82 -40.89
CA HIS A 361 65.63 4.74 -40.92
C HIS A 361 66.31 5.16 -39.61
#